data_AF-A0A350QQP9-F1
#
_entry.id   AF-A0A350QQP9-F1
#
_cell.length_a   1.000
_cell.length_b   1.000
_cell.length_c   1.000
_cell.angle_alpha   90.00
_cell.angle_beta   90.00
_cell.angle_gamma   90.00
#
_symmetry.space_group_name_H-M   'P 1'
#
loop_
_entity.id
_entity.type
_entity.pdbx_description
1 polymer ?
#
loop_
_entity_poly.entity_id
_entity_poly.type
_entity_poly.pdbx_seq_one_letter_code
_entity_poly.pdbx_strand_id
1 'polypeptide(L)'
;PGDFPPIQAAIDASSEGDEIAVAPGIYGSSADNVVDMKGRAVRLYATGGPDVTIIDGNDGTVRRRGILCRSGETNATVIEGFTIRNCAPSWYDWNGNGQVDGWEFFGGGMWNRGGSSPRVVDCRFENNSAEYGGGMCNWDEDGNDNRPRLENCTFTNNNVGFGIGGAIYANGSWMELYDCTFLGNRASYGGAITSMQQASNPVLVRCHFQQNTAVLNGGALYTELSAPSQNRCTYVQNEAGRDGGAIFSAEPGSSVLVPTYVQCEFIGNLAADEGGAVNNFSISPSFVECVFQDNVAIDGGAMYNWNGANPSLLNNVFCQNGPDDIDGNWNGEGNQFNQTCDNDDACPADLDGDGEVGGADLTIILSNWGCVDQGCEGDLTGDDLVDGADLTVVLSNWGGCR
;
A
#
# COMPACT_ATOMS: atom_id res chain seq x y z
N PRO A 1 1.60 -7.11 -35.35
CA PRO A 1 0.34 -7.41 -34.62
C PRO A 1 -0.84 -7.53 -35.60
N GLY A 2 -1.45 -8.71 -35.71
CA GLY A 2 -2.54 -8.94 -36.67
C GLY A 2 -3.11 -10.36 -36.75
N ASP A 3 -2.52 -11.33 -36.04
CA ASP A 3 -2.93 -12.75 -36.14
C ASP A 3 -4.30 -13.01 -35.50
N PHE A 4 -4.62 -12.28 -34.42
CA PHE A 4 -5.88 -12.38 -33.69
C PHE A 4 -6.40 -10.97 -33.34
N PRO A 5 -7.63 -10.60 -33.75
CA PRO A 5 -8.21 -9.32 -33.35
C PRO A 5 -8.54 -9.21 -31.84
N PRO A 6 -9.18 -10.22 -31.20
CA PRO A 6 -9.37 -10.23 -29.74
C PRO A 6 -8.21 -10.89 -29.01
N ILE A 7 -7.85 -10.38 -27.82
CA ILE A 7 -6.84 -11.00 -26.94
C ILE A 7 -7.21 -12.45 -26.61
N GLN A 8 -8.50 -12.70 -26.30
CA GLN A 8 -8.96 -14.05 -25.94
C GLN A 8 -8.69 -15.08 -27.04
N ALA A 9 -8.81 -14.71 -28.31
CA ALA A 9 -8.58 -15.64 -29.42
C ALA A 9 -7.10 -16.05 -29.53
N ALA A 10 -6.17 -15.14 -29.21
CA ALA A 10 -4.75 -15.47 -29.12
C ALA A 10 -4.46 -16.42 -27.95
N ILE A 11 -5.09 -16.18 -26.79
CA ILE A 11 -4.98 -17.08 -25.63
C ILE A 11 -5.56 -18.44 -25.96
N ASP A 12 -6.69 -18.54 -26.68
CA ASP A 12 -7.26 -19.84 -27.04
C ASP A 12 -6.37 -20.64 -28.00
N ALA A 13 -5.60 -19.96 -28.85
CA ALA A 13 -4.72 -20.56 -29.85
C ALA A 13 -3.30 -20.87 -29.37
N SER A 14 -2.88 -20.35 -28.21
CA SER A 14 -1.52 -20.50 -27.71
C SER A 14 -1.20 -21.93 -27.23
N SER A 15 0.03 -22.14 -26.78
CA SER A 15 0.52 -23.32 -26.07
C SER A 15 1.38 -22.87 -24.89
N GLU A 16 1.66 -23.79 -23.96
CA GLU A 16 2.52 -23.52 -22.81
C GLU A 16 3.90 -22.96 -23.25
N GLY A 17 4.31 -21.86 -22.64
CA GLY A 17 5.55 -21.15 -22.96
C GLY A 17 5.44 -20.10 -24.07
N ASP A 18 4.28 -19.95 -24.73
CA ASP A 18 4.10 -18.93 -25.75
C ASP A 18 4.12 -17.52 -25.18
N GLU A 19 4.55 -16.57 -26.02
CA GLU A 19 4.46 -15.14 -25.76
C GLU A 19 3.41 -14.50 -26.67
N ILE A 20 2.46 -13.78 -26.08
CA ILE A 20 1.36 -13.11 -26.74
C ILE A 20 1.60 -11.60 -26.68
N ALA A 21 2.07 -11.05 -27.80
CA ALA A 21 2.33 -9.63 -27.96
C ALA A 21 1.06 -8.85 -28.34
N VAL A 22 0.65 -7.90 -27.50
CA VAL A 22 -0.53 -7.06 -27.74
C VAL A 22 -0.10 -5.66 -28.18
N ALA A 23 -0.65 -5.17 -29.30
CA ALA A 23 -0.38 -3.83 -29.81
C ALA A 23 -1.10 -2.75 -28.99
N PRO A 24 -0.66 -1.48 -29.07
CA PRO A 24 -1.45 -0.36 -28.58
C PRO A 24 -2.90 -0.39 -29.08
N GLY A 25 -3.86 -0.20 -28.19
CA GLY A 25 -5.28 -0.30 -28.48
C GLY A 25 -6.14 -0.42 -27.23
N ILE A 26 -7.46 -0.34 -27.44
CA ILE A 26 -8.47 -0.60 -26.41
C ILE A 26 -9.16 -1.93 -26.75
N TYR A 27 -9.12 -2.86 -25.80
CA TYR A 27 -9.60 -4.22 -25.95
C TYR A 27 -10.74 -4.47 -24.96
N GLY A 28 -11.91 -4.78 -25.50
CA GLY A 28 -13.10 -5.20 -24.73
C GLY A 28 -13.58 -6.59 -25.16
N SER A 29 -14.72 -7.02 -24.63
CA SER A 29 -15.31 -8.32 -24.92
C SER A 29 -16.83 -8.28 -24.78
N SER A 30 -17.52 -9.18 -25.50
CA SER A 30 -18.94 -9.44 -25.31
C SER A 30 -19.22 -10.53 -24.26
N ALA A 31 -18.21 -11.32 -23.88
CA ALA A 31 -18.30 -12.35 -22.82
C ALA A 31 -18.31 -11.71 -21.43
N ASP A 32 -18.45 -12.51 -20.36
CA ASP A 32 -18.52 -11.99 -18.97
C ASP A 32 -17.22 -11.36 -18.47
N ASN A 33 -16.10 -11.74 -19.08
CA ASN A 33 -14.78 -11.17 -18.85
C ASN A 33 -14.13 -10.74 -20.17
N VAL A 34 -13.19 -9.80 -20.10
CA VAL A 34 -12.40 -9.38 -21.26
C VAL A 34 -11.38 -10.45 -21.63
N VAL A 35 -10.71 -11.01 -20.62
CA VAL A 35 -9.65 -12.02 -20.78
C VAL A 35 -9.82 -13.13 -19.73
N ASP A 36 -9.79 -14.38 -20.16
CA ASP A 36 -9.67 -15.59 -19.34
C ASP A 36 -8.34 -16.26 -19.72
N MET A 37 -7.45 -16.42 -18.74
CA MET A 37 -6.11 -16.98 -18.94
C MET A 37 -6.13 -18.51 -19.11
N LYS A 38 -7.24 -19.18 -18.74
CA LYS A 38 -7.52 -20.61 -18.97
C LYS A 38 -6.42 -21.55 -18.45
N GLY A 39 -5.72 -21.17 -17.39
CA GLY A 39 -4.67 -21.97 -16.77
C GLY A 39 -3.37 -22.06 -17.59
N ARG A 40 -3.20 -21.21 -18.62
CA ARG A 40 -2.06 -21.31 -19.54
C ARG A 40 -0.82 -20.62 -18.97
N ALA A 41 0.33 -21.30 -19.00
CA ALA A 41 1.63 -20.71 -18.71
C ALA A 41 2.15 -19.94 -19.93
N VAL A 42 1.52 -18.79 -20.21
CA VAL A 42 1.91 -17.88 -21.30
C VAL A 42 2.28 -16.51 -20.75
N ARG A 43 3.08 -15.78 -21.52
CA ARG A 43 3.34 -14.35 -21.27
C ARG A 43 2.45 -13.50 -22.17
N LEU A 44 1.41 -12.90 -21.60
CA LEU A 44 0.59 -11.88 -22.24
C LEU A 44 1.20 -10.51 -21.93
N TYR A 45 1.67 -9.78 -22.95
CA TYR A 45 2.34 -8.49 -22.73
C TYR A 45 1.97 -7.40 -23.72
N ALA A 46 1.89 -6.17 -23.23
CA ALA A 46 1.65 -4.97 -24.01
C ALA A 46 2.93 -4.44 -24.66
N THR A 47 2.98 -4.41 -25.99
CA THR A 47 4.15 -3.90 -26.74
C THR A 47 4.34 -2.39 -26.65
N GLY A 48 3.28 -1.64 -26.29
CA GLY A 48 3.33 -0.19 -26.10
C GLY A 48 3.28 0.27 -24.64
N GLY A 49 3.23 -0.66 -23.69
CA GLY A 49 3.05 -0.35 -22.28
C GLY A 49 1.63 0.10 -21.89
N PRO A 50 1.42 0.41 -20.59
CA PRO A 50 0.09 0.55 -20.01
C PRO A 50 -0.62 1.83 -20.43
N ASP A 51 0.11 2.88 -20.84
CA ASP A 51 -0.47 4.16 -21.27
C ASP A 51 -1.36 4.05 -22.51
N VAL A 52 -1.10 3.04 -23.36
CA VAL A 52 -1.73 2.91 -24.68
C VAL A 52 -2.30 1.53 -24.96
N THR A 53 -2.13 0.57 -24.05
CA THR A 53 -2.65 -0.81 -24.21
C THR A 53 -3.62 -1.12 -23.08
N ILE A 54 -4.91 -1.08 -23.40
CA ILE A 54 -5.98 -0.99 -22.41
C ILE A 54 -6.92 -2.19 -22.54
N ILE A 55 -7.13 -2.90 -21.44
CA ILE A 55 -8.22 -3.85 -21.25
C ILE A 55 -9.36 -3.07 -20.59
N ASP A 56 -10.42 -2.78 -21.35
CA ASP A 56 -11.55 -1.95 -20.90
C ASP A 56 -12.79 -2.81 -20.71
N GLY A 57 -13.26 -2.89 -19.47
CA GLY A 57 -14.41 -3.70 -19.10
C GLY A 57 -15.76 -3.06 -19.44
N ASN A 58 -15.78 -1.81 -19.92
CA ASN A 58 -17.00 -1.07 -20.21
C ASN A 58 -17.18 -0.81 -21.72
N ASP A 59 -18.20 -1.42 -22.33
CA ASP A 59 -18.54 -1.18 -23.74
C ASP A 59 -19.52 0.01 -23.94
N GLY A 60 -19.84 0.73 -22.86
CA GLY A 60 -20.82 1.81 -22.83
C GLY A 60 -22.25 1.35 -22.52
N THR A 61 -22.48 0.04 -22.41
CA THR A 61 -23.79 -0.55 -22.08
C THR A 61 -23.74 -1.45 -20.86
N VAL A 62 -22.68 -2.25 -20.73
CA VAL A 62 -22.48 -3.21 -19.65
C VAL A 62 -21.02 -3.18 -19.21
N ARG A 63 -20.81 -3.33 -17.89
CA ARG A 63 -19.48 -3.54 -17.32
C ARG A 63 -19.22 -5.02 -17.09
N ARG A 64 -17.98 -5.42 -17.31
CA ARG A 64 -17.49 -6.81 -17.25
C ARG A 64 -16.21 -6.89 -16.45
N ARG A 65 -15.86 -8.10 -16.01
CA ARG A 65 -14.56 -8.34 -15.38
C ARG A 65 -13.45 -8.13 -16.40
N GLY A 66 -12.32 -7.55 -16.00
CA GLY A 66 -11.17 -7.42 -16.88
C GLY A 66 -10.55 -8.79 -17.17
N ILE A 67 -9.86 -9.35 -16.18
CA ILE A 67 -9.08 -10.59 -16.29
C ILE A 67 -9.62 -11.65 -15.33
N LEU A 68 -9.67 -12.90 -15.78
CA LEU A 68 -10.02 -14.06 -14.98
C LEU A 68 -8.89 -15.08 -15.02
N CYS A 69 -8.43 -15.50 -13.84
CA CYS A 69 -7.55 -16.65 -13.63
C CYS A 69 -8.28 -17.63 -12.72
N ARG A 70 -8.55 -18.84 -13.23
CA ARG A 70 -9.45 -19.80 -12.55
C ARG A 70 -9.14 -21.27 -12.78
N SER A 71 -8.02 -21.58 -13.41
CA SER A 71 -7.71 -22.93 -13.88
C SER A 71 -6.29 -23.35 -13.49
N GLY A 72 -5.84 -22.87 -12.33
CA GLY A 72 -4.54 -23.22 -11.77
C GLY A 72 -3.38 -22.48 -12.45
N GLU A 73 -3.61 -21.25 -12.92
CA GLU A 73 -2.55 -20.37 -13.43
C GLU A 73 -1.40 -20.32 -12.41
N THR A 74 -0.16 -20.38 -12.89
CA THR A 74 1.03 -20.36 -12.03
C THR A 74 1.83 -19.08 -12.26
N ASN A 75 2.97 -18.93 -11.59
CA ASN A 75 3.87 -17.80 -11.83
C ASN A 75 4.42 -17.73 -13.27
N ALA A 76 4.24 -18.80 -14.06
CA ALA A 76 4.56 -18.84 -15.48
C ALA A 76 3.45 -18.23 -16.36
N THR A 77 2.27 -17.98 -15.81
CA THR A 77 1.24 -17.11 -16.40
C THR A 77 1.60 -15.67 -16.06
N VAL A 78 2.09 -14.92 -17.05
CA VAL A 78 2.56 -13.55 -16.90
C VAL A 78 1.62 -12.58 -17.61
N ILE A 79 1.17 -11.54 -16.91
CA ILE A 79 0.36 -10.44 -17.45
C ILE A 79 1.17 -9.15 -17.27
N GLU A 80 1.50 -8.48 -18.37
CA GLU A 80 2.52 -7.43 -18.35
C GLU A 80 2.14 -6.17 -19.14
N GLY A 81 2.23 -5.01 -18.51
CA GLY A 81 2.19 -3.71 -19.20
C GLY A 81 0.79 -3.23 -19.61
N PHE A 82 -0.29 -3.71 -19.00
CA PHE A 82 -1.65 -3.31 -19.36
C PHE A 82 -2.24 -2.28 -18.40
N THR A 83 -3.09 -1.39 -18.92
CA THR A 83 -4.11 -0.73 -18.08
C THR A 83 -5.40 -1.56 -18.12
N ILE A 84 -5.90 -1.98 -16.97
CA ILE A 84 -7.16 -2.69 -16.76
C ILE A 84 -8.13 -1.72 -16.09
N ARG A 85 -9.19 -1.31 -16.78
CA ARG A 85 -10.06 -0.23 -16.29
C ARG A 85 -11.53 -0.37 -16.57
N ASN A 86 -12.31 0.39 -15.80
CA ASN A 86 -13.77 0.48 -15.90
C ASN A 86 -14.48 -0.88 -15.77
N CYS A 87 -13.82 -1.86 -15.15
CA CYS A 87 -14.33 -3.20 -15.04
C CYS A 87 -15.27 -3.31 -13.84
N ALA A 88 -16.31 -4.12 -13.99
CA ALA A 88 -17.14 -4.59 -12.88
C ALA A 88 -17.64 -6.00 -13.19
N PRO A 89 -17.59 -6.94 -12.23
CA PRO A 89 -17.90 -8.33 -12.52
C PRO A 89 -19.40 -8.50 -12.79
N SER A 90 -19.74 -9.53 -13.57
CA SER A 90 -21.10 -10.06 -13.60
C SER A 90 -21.39 -10.86 -12.32
N TRP A 91 -22.68 -11.05 -12.03
CA TRP A 91 -23.14 -11.86 -10.91
C TRP A 91 -22.63 -13.30 -11.02
N TYR A 92 -22.13 -13.83 -9.91
CA TYR A 92 -21.69 -15.22 -9.78
C TYR A 92 -22.45 -15.92 -8.65
N ASP A 93 -23.38 -16.82 -9.00
CA ASP A 93 -24.21 -17.60 -8.06
C ASP A 93 -23.34 -18.60 -7.28
N TRP A 94 -22.67 -18.10 -6.25
CA TRP A 94 -21.73 -18.89 -5.45
C TRP A 94 -22.49 -19.84 -4.52
N ASN A 95 -23.57 -19.38 -3.90
CA ASN A 95 -24.33 -20.17 -2.96
C ASN A 95 -25.32 -21.15 -3.62
N GLY A 96 -25.49 -21.07 -4.94
CA GLY A 96 -26.32 -21.95 -5.76
C GLY A 96 -27.82 -21.79 -5.51
N ASN A 97 -28.25 -20.64 -4.96
CA ASN A 97 -29.65 -20.38 -4.64
C ASN A 97 -30.43 -19.83 -5.84
N GLY A 98 -29.76 -19.47 -6.94
CA GLY A 98 -30.37 -18.92 -8.15
C GLY A 98 -30.93 -17.50 -7.98
N GLN A 99 -30.53 -16.78 -6.94
CA GLN A 99 -30.95 -15.41 -6.62
C GLN A 99 -29.76 -14.47 -6.64
N VAL A 100 -29.96 -13.27 -7.19
CA VAL A 100 -28.92 -12.25 -7.20
C VAL A 100 -28.77 -11.68 -5.81
N ASP A 101 -27.69 -12.07 -5.14
CA ASP A 101 -27.29 -11.48 -3.88
C ASP A 101 -26.28 -10.34 -4.09
N GLY A 102 -26.39 -9.28 -3.28
CA GLY A 102 -25.51 -8.11 -3.38
C GLY A 102 -24.03 -8.41 -3.12
N TRP A 103 -23.75 -9.55 -2.48
CA TRP A 103 -22.42 -10.01 -2.07
C TRP A 103 -21.79 -11.05 -3.01
N GLU A 104 -22.22 -11.10 -4.27
CA GLU A 104 -21.77 -12.10 -5.25
C GLU A 104 -21.03 -11.50 -6.46
N PHE A 105 -20.26 -10.44 -6.20
CA PHE A 105 -19.54 -9.65 -7.22
C PHE A 105 -18.05 -9.54 -6.87
N PHE A 106 -17.23 -10.39 -7.49
CA PHE A 106 -15.81 -10.56 -7.16
C PHE A 106 -14.88 -10.06 -8.25
N GLY A 107 -13.92 -9.21 -7.89
CA GLY A 107 -12.78 -8.85 -8.73
C GLY A 107 -13.18 -8.09 -9.97
N GLY A 108 -13.28 -6.76 -9.89
CA GLY A 108 -13.65 -5.94 -11.04
C GLY A 108 -12.57 -6.01 -12.13
N GLY A 109 -11.38 -5.52 -11.82
CA GLY A 109 -10.25 -5.59 -12.75
C GLY A 109 -9.78 -7.03 -12.97
N MET A 110 -9.59 -7.81 -11.90
CA MET A 110 -9.08 -9.17 -11.96
C MET A 110 -9.66 -10.07 -10.87
N TRP A 111 -9.87 -11.35 -11.17
CA TRP A 111 -10.19 -12.36 -10.15
C TRP A 111 -9.26 -13.57 -10.28
N ASN A 112 -8.52 -13.85 -9.22
CA ASN A 112 -7.73 -15.05 -9.03
C ASN A 112 -8.50 -16.02 -8.12
N ARG A 113 -8.82 -17.19 -8.67
CA ARG A 113 -9.50 -18.30 -7.99
C ARG A 113 -8.97 -19.65 -8.45
N GLY A 114 -9.43 -20.75 -7.85
CA GLY A 114 -9.04 -22.10 -8.24
C GLY A 114 -7.54 -22.38 -8.10
N GLY A 115 -6.90 -21.81 -7.08
CA GLY A 115 -5.46 -21.98 -6.82
C GLY A 115 -4.55 -21.17 -7.75
N SER A 116 -5.07 -20.09 -8.32
CA SER A 116 -4.37 -19.30 -9.34
C SER A 116 -3.36 -18.34 -8.72
N SER A 117 -2.13 -18.39 -9.24
CA SER A 117 -0.97 -17.65 -8.74
C SER A 117 -0.18 -16.97 -9.87
N PRO A 118 -0.83 -16.13 -10.71
CA PRO A 118 -0.18 -15.47 -11.84
C PRO A 118 0.85 -14.42 -11.37
N ARG A 119 1.77 -14.06 -12.28
CA ARG A 119 2.67 -12.93 -12.10
C ARG A 119 2.14 -11.74 -12.91
N VAL A 120 1.90 -10.61 -12.25
CA VAL A 120 1.38 -9.39 -12.84
C VAL A 120 2.43 -8.30 -12.72
N VAL A 121 2.81 -7.70 -13.85
CA VAL A 121 3.98 -6.81 -13.93
C VAL A 121 3.62 -5.54 -14.68
N ASP A 122 4.06 -4.37 -14.20
CA ASP A 122 3.90 -3.08 -14.90
C ASP A 122 2.44 -2.76 -15.31
N CYS A 123 1.46 -3.24 -14.54
CA CYS A 123 0.04 -3.09 -14.85
C CYS A 123 -0.61 -1.98 -14.02
N ARG A 124 -1.66 -1.37 -14.58
CA ARG A 124 -2.50 -0.39 -13.90
C ARG A 124 -3.93 -0.92 -13.75
N PHE A 125 -4.50 -0.80 -12.56
CA PHE A 125 -5.90 -1.12 -12.27
C PHE A 125 -6.62 0.18 -11.93
N GLU A 126 -7.46 0.68 -12.84
CA GLU A 126 -8.04 2.03 -12.74
C GLU A 126 -9.56 2.03 -12.77
N ASN A 127 -10.20 2.70 -11.82
CA ASN A 127 -11.65 2.92 -11.81
C ASN A 127 -12.47 1.61 -11.93
N ASN A 128 -11.94 0.52 -11.39
CA ASN A 128 -12.65 -0.75 -11.34
C ASN A 128 -13.53 -0.80 -10.07
N SER A 129 -14.61 -1.57 -10.14
CA SER A 129 -15.52 -1.73 -9.01
C SER A 129 -16.03 -3.15 -8.90
N ALA A 130 -16.20 -3.61 -7.67
CA ALA A 130 -16.83 -4.89 -7.35
C ALA A 130 -17.53 -4.74 -5.99
N GLU A 131 -18.07 -5.83 -5.47
CA GLU A 131 -18.33 -5.89 -4.03
C GLU A 131 -17.07 -6.31 -3.27
N TYR A 132 -16.29 -7.24 -3.82
CA TYR A 132 -15.01 -7.67 -3.25
C TYR A 132 -13.88 -7.42 -4.22
N GLY A 133 -12.94 -6.55 -3.85
CA GLY A 133 -11.75 -6.31 -4.66
C GLY A 133 -12.06 -5.55 -5.94
N GLY A 134 -12.26 -4.23 -5.85
CA GLY A 134 -12.58 -3.41 -7.03
C GLY A 134 -11.57 -3.60 -8.15
N GLY A 135 -10.28 -3.51 -7.83
CA GLY A 135 -9.18 -3.81 -8.74
C GLY A 135 -8.92 -5.31 -8.90
N MET A 136 -8.77 -6.05 -7.80
CA MET A 136 -8.43 -7.47 -7.81
C MET A 136 -9.08 -8.22 -6.64
N CYS A 137 -9.62 -9.41 -6.91
CA CYS A 137 -10.04 -10.36 -5.89
C CYS A 137 -9.13 -11.59 -5.91
N ASN A 138 -8.64 -11.99 -4.74
CA ASN A 138 -7.85 -13.19 -4.49
C ASN A 138 -8.61 -14.04 -3.49
N TRP A 139 -9.51 -14.87 -4.02
CA TRP A 139 -10.36 -15.70 -3.20
C TRP A 139 -10.94 -16.83 -4.04
N ASP A 140 -11.03 -17.98 -3.42
CA ASP A 140 -11.61 -19.19 -3.98
C ASP A 140 -12.53 -19.83 -2.94
N GLU A 141 -13.74 -20.17 -3.37
CA GLU A 141 -14.76 -20.79 -2.52
C GLU A 141 -14.44 -22.23 -2.12
N ASP A 142 -13.61 -22.93 -2.90
CA ASP A 142 -13.20 -24.31 -2.64
C ASP A 142 -12.01 -24.39 -1.67
N GLY A 143 -11.55 -23.24 -1.16
CA GLY A 143 -10.46 -23.13 -0.20
C GLY A 143 -9.07 -23.34 -0.81
N ASN A 144 -8.92 -23.16 -2.13
CA ASN A 144 -7.60 -23.21 -2.75
C ASN A 144 -6.83 -21.90 -2.54
N ASP A 145 -5.56 -22.03 -2.13
CA ASP A 145 -4.66 -20.88 -1.95
C ASP A 145 -4.37 -20.19 -3.30
N ASN A 146 -4.76 -18.93 -3.43
CA ASN A 146 -4.33 -18.10 -4.56
C ASN A 146 -3.10 -17.29 -4.15
N ARG A 147 -2.04 -17.33 -4.97
CA ARG A 147 -0.77 -16.67 -4.64
C ARG A 147 -0.23 -15.75 -5.73
N PRO A 148 -0.99 -14.74 -6.17
CA PRO A 148 -0.52 -13.84 -7.20
C PRO A 148 0.67 -13.01 -6.70
N ARG A 149 1.59 -12.74 -7.61
CA ARG A 149 2.74 -11.86 -7.38
C ARG A 149 2.62 -10.64 -8.28
N LEU A 150 2.62 -9.46 -7.67
CA LEU A 150 2.50 -8.18 -8.36
C LEU A 150 3.82 -7.41 -8.23
N GLU A 151 4.29 -6.89 -9.34
CA GLU A 151 5.52 -6.10 -9.43
C GLU A 151 5.23 -4.81 -10.19
N ASN A 152 5.62 -3.67 -9.61
CA ASN A 152 5.47 -2.36 -10.25
C ASN A 152 4.05 -2.08 -10.77
N CYS A 153 3.03 -2.49 -9.99
CA CYS A 153 1.63 -2.33 -10.35
C CYS A 153 1.03 -1.11 -9.63
N THR A 154 0.08 -0.43 -10.28
CA THR A 154 -0.62 0.72 -9.70
C THR A 154 -2.13 0.47 -9.64
N PHE A 155 -2.75 0.68 -8.48
CA PHE A 155 -4.20 0.62 -8.26
C PHE A 155 -4.71 2.02 -7.97
N THR A 156 -5.51 2.58 -8.87
CA THR A 156 -6.01 3.95 -8.76
C THR A 156 -7.53 4.01 -8.80
N ASN A 157 -8.14 4.68 -7.82
CA ASN A 157 -9.57 4.96 -7.77
C ASN A 157 -10.45 3.71 -7.93
N ASN A 158 -9.98 2.56 -7.45
CA ASN A 158 -10.82 1.37 -7.40
C ASN A 158 -11.75 1.48 -6.19
N ASN A 159 -13.03 1.17 -6.41
CA ASN A 159 -14.07 1.46 -5.43
C ASN A 159 -15.05 0.30 -5.30
N VAL A 160 -15.29 -0.10 -4.05
CA VAL A 160 -16.36 -1.03 -3.68
C VAL A 160 -17.41 -0.22 -2.91
N GLY A 161 -18.64 -0.13 -3.45
CA GLY A 161 -19.64 0.81 -2.95
C GLY A 161 -20.10 0.51 -1.52
N PHE A 162 -20.36 -0.76 -1.23
CA PHE A 162 -20.74 -1.25 0.10
C PHE A 162 -19.84 -2.40 0.60
N GLY A 163 -19.06 -3.02 -0.27
CA GLY A 163 -18.22 -4.15 0.08
C GLY A 163 -16.81 -3.82 0.58
N ILE A 164 -15.87 -4.73 0.33
CA ILE A 164 -14.60 -4.85 1.07
C ILE A 164 -13.40 -4.89 0.10
N GLY A 165 -12.30 -4.21 0.46
CA GLY A 165 -11.06 -4.15 -0.34
C GLY A 165 -11.20 -3.34 -1.62
N GLY A 166 -10.96 -2.02 -1.53
CA GLY A 166 -11.24 -1.10 -2.64
C GLY A 166 -10.40 -1.41 -3.86
N ALA A 167 -9.10 -1.62 -3.66
CA ALA A 167 -8.21 -2.16 -4.67
C ALA A 167 -8.18 -3.68 -4.65
N ILE A 168 -7.76 -4.29 -3.54
CA ILE A 168 -7.53 -5.73 -3.44
C ILE A 168 -8.33 -6.32 -2.28
N TYR A 169 -9.07 -7.37 -2.58
CA TYR A 169 -9.62 -8.26 -1.56
C TYR A 169 -8.86 -9.58 -1.58
N ALA A 170 -8.34 -10.00 -0.42
CA ALA A 170 -7.71 -11.30 -0.24
C ALA A 170 -8.34 -12.03 0.94
N ASN A 171 -8.80 -13.25 0.68
CA ASN A 171 -9.37 -14.14 1.68
C ASN A 171 -8.78 -15.54 1.50
N GLY A 172 -8.18 -16.06 2.57
CA GLY A 172 -7.42 -17.32 2.57
C GLY A 172 -6.34 -17.37 1.48
N SER A 173 -5.71 -16.24 1.14
CA SER A 173 -4.82 -16.12 -0.03
C SER A 173 -3.56 -15.31 0.30
N TRP A 174 -2.40 -15.76 -0.20
CA TRP A 174 -1.10 -15.13 0.04
C TRP A 174 -0.67 -14.32 -1.18
N MET A 175 -0.69 -12.99 -1.13
CA MET A 175 -0.14 -12.18 -2.23
C MET A 175 1.25 -11.63 -1.93
N GLU A 176 2.07 -11.49 -2.96
CA GLU A 176 3.36 -10.81 -2.90
C GLU A 176 3.28 -9.51 -3.71
N LEU A 177 3.55 -8.38 -3.08
CA LEU A 177 3.47 -7.04 -3.66
C LEU A 177 4.85 -6.37 -3.57
N TYR A 178 5.43 -6.07 -4.72
CA TYR A 178 6.72 -5.39 -4.84
C TYR A 178 6.55 -4.09 -5.62
N ASP A 179 7.00 -2.98 -5.04
CA ASP A 179 7.05 -1.69 -5.73
C ASP A 179 5.67 -1.24 -6.25
N CYS A 180 4.60 -1.59 -5.53
CA CYS A 180 3.23 -1.33 -5.94
C CYS A 180 2.69 -0.03 -5.32
N THR A 181 1.84 0.68 -6.06
CA THR A 181 1.20 1.92 -5.61
C THR A 181 -0.31 1.77 -5.51
N PHE A 182 -0.90 2.26 -4.42
CA PHE A 182 -2.34 2.29 -4.16
C PHE A 182 -2.78 3.72 -3.90
N LEU A 183 -3.50 4.32 -4.85
CA LEU A 183 -3.89 5.73 -4.83
C LEU A 183 -5.40 5.90 -4.89
N GLY A 184 -5.99 6.59 -3.91
CA GLY A 184 -7.39 7.01 -4.01
C GLY A 184 -8.41 5.86 -4.00
N ASN A 185 -8.05 4.68 -3.49
CA ASN A 185 -8.97 3.53 -3.47
C ASN A 185 -9.92 3.63 -2.28
N ARG A 186 -11.14 3.11 -2.44
CA ARG A 186 -12.21 3.27 -1.44
C ARG A 186 -13.01 1.99 -1.18
N ALA A 187 -13.29 1.74 0.10
CA ALA A 187 -14.09 0.59 0.55
C ALA A 187 -14.81 0.84 1.88
N SER A 188 -15.61 -0.12 2.35
CA SER A 188 -16.10 -0.13 3.73
C SER A 188 -15.00 -0.48 4.73
N TYR A 189 -14.17 -1.47 4.39
CA TYR A 189 -12.99 -1.89 5.15
C TYR A 189 -11.80 -2.01 4.21
N GLY A 190 -10.62 -1.57 4.63
CA GLY A 190 -9.41 -1.66 3.81
C GLY A 190 -9.55 -0.87 2.51
N GLY A 191 -9.45 0.46 2.58
CA GLY A 191 -9.69 1.33 1.42
C GLY A 191 -8.85 0.92 0.21
N ALA A 192 -7.61 0.47 0.42
CA ALA A 192 -6.83 -0.23 -0.60
C ALA A 192 -6.98 -1.75 -0.50
N ILE A 193 -6.50 -2.36 0.58
CA ILE A 193 -6.36 -3.80 0.71
C ILE A 193 -7.16 -4.31 1.91
N THR A 194 -7.89 -5.39 1.72
CA THR A 194 -8.37 -6.22 2.83
C THR A 194 -7.75 -7.60 2.75
N SER A 195 -7.20 -8.07 3.88
CA SER A 195 -6.64 -9.40 4.05
C SER A 195 -7.32 -10.09 5.23
N MET A 196 -8.05 -11.17 4.98
CA MET A 196 -8.80 -11.85 6.03
C MET A 196 -8.67 -13.38 5.99
N GLN A 197 -8.97 -13.99 7.14
CA GLN A 197 -8.92 -15.43 7.42
C GLN A 197 -7.51 -16.05 7.46
N GLN A 198 -7.36 -17.05 8.33
CA GLN A 198 -6.09 -17.72 8.66
C GLN A 198 -5.35 -18.14 7.38
N ALA A 199 -4.10 -17.68 7.25
CA ALA A 199 -3.14 -17.90 6.14
C ALA A 199 -3.09 -16.84 5.02
N SER A 200 -3.88 -15.77 5.07
CA SER A 200 -3.60 -14.60 4.25
C SER A 200 -2.41 -13.83 4.84
N ASN A 201 -1.17 -14.13 4.45
CA ASN A 201 0.05 -13.46 4.96
C ASN A 201 0.72 -12.69 3.82
N PRO A 202 0.17 -11.53 3.42
CA PRO A 202 0.70 -10.84 2.26
C PRO A 202 2.09 -10.27 2.58
N VAL A 203 2.97 -10.33 1.59
CA VAL A 203 4.32 -9.74 1.65
C VAL A 203 4.28 -8.44 0.87
N LEU A 204 4.57 -7.33 1.53
CA LEU A 204 4.57 -5.99 0.94
C LEU A 204 5.99 -5.41 1.06
N VAL A 205 6.59 -5.07 -0.08
CA VAL A 205 7.94 -4.51 -0.11
C VAL A 205 7.94 -3.27 -1.00
N ARG A 206 8.39 -2.13 -0.45
CA ARG A 206 8.45 -0.84 -1.16
C ARG A 206 7.10 -0.44 -1.78
N CYS A 207 6.02 -0.71 -1.07
CA CYS A 207 4.68 -0.36 -1.52
C CYS A 207 4.27 1.01 -0.97
N HIS A 208 3.53 1.77 -1.77
CA HIS A 208 3.07 3.11 -1.44
C HIS A 208 1.54 3.16 -1.38
N PHE A 209 0.99 3.60 -0.26
CA PHE A 209 -0.44 3.72 -0.01
C PHE A 209 -0.78 5.19 0.26
N GLN A 210 -1.46 5.83 -0.69
CA GLN A 210 -1.76 7.24 -0.61
C GLN A 210 -3.25 7.52 -0.80
N GLN A 211 -3.81 8.34 0.09
CA GLN A 211 -5.16 8.87 -0.06
C GLN A 211 -6.23 7.78 -0.23
N ASN A 212 -6.04 6.61 0.37
CA ASN A 212 -7.06 5.56 0.39
C ASN A 212 -8.03 5.81 1.54
N THR A 213 -9.30 5.46 1.35
CA THR A 213 -10.36 5.77 2.30
C THR A 213 -11.21 4.54 2.63
N ALA A 214 -11.37 4.26 3.92
CA ALA A 214 -12.33 3.28 4.43
C ALA A 214 -13.48 3.99 5.14
N VAL A 215 -14.72 3.53 4.90
CA VAL A 215 -15.88 4.05 5.65
C VAL A 215 -15.79 3.69 7.13
N LEU A 216 -15.25 2.52 7.45
CA LEU A 216 -15.12 2.02 8.81
C LEU A 216 -13.65 1.96 9.22
N ASN A 217 -12.95 0.88 8.89
CA ASN A 217 -11.65 0.60 9.49
C ASN A 217 -10.57 0.33 8.43
N GLY A 218 -9.34 0.79 8.70
CA GLY A 218 -8.17 0.55 7.84
C GLY A 218 -8.22 1.35 6.55
N GLY A 219 -7.92 2.64 6.59
CA GLY A 219 -8.03 3.51 5.41
C GLY A 219 -7.21 3.02 4.22
N ALA A 220 -6.04 2.44 4.47
CA ALA A 220 -5.28 1.68 3.47
C ALA A 220 -5.51 0.17 3.62
N LEU A 221 -5.17 -0.40 4.78
CA LEU A 221 -5.12 -1.84 4.99
C LEU A 221 -6.03 -2.26 6.15
N TYR A 222 -6.89 -3.23 5.90
CA TYR A 222 -7.61 -3.95 6.93
C TYR A 222 -7.11 -5.40 6.98
N THR A 223 -6.66 -5.85 8.15
CA THR A 223 -6.24 -7.23 8.37
C THR A 223 -7.00 -7.88 9.51
N GLU A 224 -7.53 -9.08 9.26
CA GLU A 224 -8.19 -9.90 10.28
C GLU A 224 -7.69 -11.34 10.21
N LEU A 225 -7.22 -11.91 11.33
CA LEU A 225 -6.64 -13.26 11.37
C LEU A 225 -5.51 -13.46 10.34
N SER A 226 -4.69 -12.43 10.14
CA SER A 226 -3.70 -12.28 9.08
C SER A 226 -2.44 -11.59 9.62
N ALA A 227 -1.25 -12.01 9.17
CA ALA A 227 0.03 -11.41 9.56
C ALA A 227 0.82 -10.94 8.33
N PRO A 228 0.52 -9.74 7.81
CA PRO A 228 1.30 -9.15 6.73
C PRO A 228 2.75 -8.90 7.17
N SER A 229 3.68 -9.15 6.27
CA SER A 229 5.08 -8.73 6.41
C SER A 229 5.34 -7.53 5.51
N GLN A 230 5.76 -6.41 6.10
CA GLN A 230 5.86 -5.13 5.43
C GLN A 230 7.25 -4.55 5.61
N ASN A 231 7.90 -4.23 4.49
CA ASN A 231 9.24 -3.68 4.48
C ASN A 231 9.30 -2.44 3.59
N ARG A 232 9.75 -1.32 4.15
CA ARG A 232 9.93 -0.07 3.39
C ARG A 232 8.64 0.41 2.71
N CYS A 233 7.51 0.24 3.38
CA CYS A 233 6.22 0.69 2.85
C CYS A 233 5.86 2.06 3.42
N THR A 234 5.19 2.88 2.63
CA THR A 234 4.79 4.24 3.01
C THR A 234 3.27 4.35 2.96
N TYR A 235 2.68 4.92 4.02
CA TYR A 235 1.26 5.16 4.21
C TYR A 235 1.02 6.65 4.41
N VAL A 236 0.54 7.33 3.37
CA VAL A 236 0.38 8.79 3.34
C VAL A 236 -1.07 9.19 3.20
N GLN A 237 -1.57 9.99 4.14
CA GLN A 237 -2.89 10.62 4.04
C GLN A 237 -4.04 9.62 3.79
N ASN A 238 -3.97 8.44 4.39
CA ASN A 238 -5.07 7.49 4.35
C ASN A 238 -6.08 7.83 5.45
N GLU A 239 -7.35 7.56 5.20
CA GLU A 239 -8.45 7.97 6.07
C GLU A 239 -9.38 6.80 6.40
N ALA A 240 -9.70 6.63 7.69
CA ALA A 240 -10.72 5.71 8.16
C ALA A 240 -11.82 6.47 8.91
N GLY A 241 -13.08 6.18 8.58
CA GLY A 241 -14.23 6.78 9.25
C GLY A 241 -14.43 6.33 10.69
N ARG A 242 -13.66 5.36 11.18
CA ARG A 242 -13.61 4.92 12.58
C ARG A 242 -12.17 4.68 13.04
N ASP A 243 -11.58 3.52 12.72
CA ASP A 243 -10.35 3.06 13.37
C ASP A 243 -9.23 2.76 12.37
N GLY A 244 -7.98 3.08 12.74
CA GLY A 244 -6.81 2.71 11.95
C GLY A 244 -6.74 3.49 10.62
N GLY A 245 -6.39 4.77 10.68
CA GLY A 245 -6.45 5.66 9.51
C GLY A 245 -5.62 5.15 8.33
N ALA A 246 -4.47 4.52 8.59
CA ALA A 246 -3.78 3.70 7.61
C ALA A 246 -4.17 2.22 7.75
N ILE A 247 -3.97 1.64 8.94
CA ILE A 247 -4.03 0.21 9.15
C ILE A 247 -4.90 -0.14 10.35
N PHE A 248 -5.82 -1.07 10.13
CA PHE A 248 -6.52 -1.75 11.21
C PHE A 248 -6.14 -3.22 11.22
N SER A 249 -5.65 -3.71 12.35
CA SER A 249 -5.28 -5.10 12.56
C SER A 249 -6.06 -5.72 13.72
N ALA A 250 -6.80 -6.78 13.45
CA ALA A 250 -7.60 -7.50 14.45
C ALA A 250 -7.29 -8.99 14.47
N GLU A 251 -7.15 -9.53 15.69
CA GLU A 251 -7.01 -10.97 15.87
C GLU A 251 -7.75 -11.51 17.11
N PRO A 252 -9.03 -11.90 16.99
CA PRO A 252 -9.81 -12.42 18.12
C PRO A 252 -9.41 -13.83 18.60
N GLY A 253 -8.33 -14.42 18.05
CA GLY A 253 -7.96 -15.84 18.19
C GLY A 253 -6.66 -16.17 18.94
N SER A 254 -5.85 -15.19 19.34
CA SER A 254 -4.55 -15.42 20.00
C SER A 254 -3.59 -16.34 19.20
N SER A 255 -3.35 -16.03 17.94
CA SER A 255 -2.40 -16.73 17.08
C SER A 255 -0.97 -16.26 17.33
N VAL A 256 -0.04 -17.08 16.85
CA VAL A 256 1.41 -16.83 16.84
C VAL A 256 1.81 -15.95 15.64
N LEU A 257 0.87 -15.62 14.75
CA LEU A 257 1.12 -14.86 13.52
C LEU A 257 0.95 -13.37 13.82
N VAL A 258 2.07 -12.67 13.98
CA VAL A 258 2.10 -11.23 14.26
C VAL A 258 2.53 -10.45 13.01
N PRO A 259 1.81 -9.37 12.63
CA PRO A 259 2.26 -8.49 11.57
C PRO A 259 3.60 -7.86 11.90
N THR A 260 4.45 -7.66 10.88
CA THR A 260 5.75 -7.04 11.04
C THR A 260 5.92 -5.87 10.10
N TYR A 261 6.43 -4.75 10.62
CA TYR A 261 6.68 -3.51 9.92
C TYR A 261 8.13 -3.12 10.14
N VAL A 262 8.88 -2.99 9.05
CA VAL A 262 10.31 -2.67 9.10
C VAL A 262 10.59 -1.53 8.15
N GLN A 263 11.12 -0.43 8.69
CA GLN A 263 11.44 0.78 7.92
C GLN A 263 10.22 1.34 7.18
N CYS A 264 9.04 1.27 7.80
CA CYS A 264 7.80 1.79 7.23
C CYS A 264 7.54 3.22 7.72
N GLU A 265 6.81 3.99 6.91
CA GLU A 265 6.46 5.38 7.20
C GLU A 265 4.94 5.55 7.21
N PHE A 266 4.43 6.22 8.24
CA PHE A 266 3.02 6.54 8.42
C PHE A 266 2.88 8.05 8.59
N ILE A 267 2.42 8.74 7.55
CA ILE A 267 2.45 10.21 7.48
C ILE A 267 1.06 10.76 7.22
N GLY A 268 0.56 11.60 8.13
CA GLY A 268 -0.66 12.37 7.92
C GLY A 268 -1.93 11.51 7.81
N ASN A 269 -1.95 10.31 8.39
CA ASN A 269 -3.13 9.43 8.35
C ASN A 269 -4.16 9.84 9.40
N LEU A 270 -5.44 9.62 9.09
CA LEU A 270 -6.56 10.11 9.88
C LEU A 270 -7.54 8.99 10.21
N ALA A 271 -7.86 8.84 11.49
CA ALA A 271 -8.97 8.04 11.97
C ALA A 271 -9.97 8.93 12.72
N ALA A 272 -11.26 8.62 12.64
CA ALA A 272 -12.28 9.39 13.36
C ALA A 272 -12.33 9.06 14.86
N ASP A 273 -12.01 7.82 15.24
CA ASP A 273 -12.11 7.30 16.60
C ASP A 273 -10.68 6.96 17.12
N GLU A 274 -10.10 5.84 16.71
CA GLU A 274 -8.90 5.28 17.37
C GLU A 274 -7.77 4.92 16.38
N GLY A 275 -6.52 5.25 16.72
CA GLY A 275 -5.34 4.82 15.96
C GLY A 275 -5.20 5.57 14.64
N GLY A 276 -4.73 6.81 14.68
CA GLY A 276 -4.71 7.68 13.49
C GLY A 276 -3.88 7.11 12.34
N ALA A 277 -2.76 6.44 12.63
CA ALA A 277 -2.14 5.54 11.67
C ALA A 277 -2.59 4.10 11.86
N VAL A 278 -2.39 3.53 13.06
CA VAL A 278 -2.51 2.09 13.30
C VAL A 278 -3.46 1.81 14.47
N ASN A 279 -4.41 0.91 14.29
CA ASN A 279 -5.21 0.34 15.37
C ASN A 279 -4.94 -1.17 15.47
N ASN A 280 -4.61 -1.64 16.68
CA ASN A 280 -4.35 -3.03 17.00
C ASN A 280 -5.38 -3.55 18.01
N PHE A 281 -6.21 -4.48 17.56
CA PHE A 281 -7.24 -5.12 18.39
C PHE A 281 -6.90 -6.60 18.64
N SER A 282 -6.53 -6.92 19.88
CA SER A 282 -6.13 -8.29 20.30
C SER A 282 -4.93 -8.87 19.55
N ILE A 283 -4.10 -8.02 18.94
CA ILE A 283 -2.92 -8.42 18.17
C ILE A 283 -1.71 -7.58 18.58
N SER A 284 -0.53 -8.18 18.59
CA SER A 284 0.72 -7.53 19.05
C SER A 284 1.77 -7.53 17.94
N PRO A 285 1.64 -6.65 16.93
CA PRO A 285 2.60 -6.55 15.84
C PRO A 285 3.98 -6.03 16.30
N SER A 286 4.97 -6.14 15.40
CA SER A 286 6.32 -5.59 15.59
C SER A 286 6.56 -4.43 14.64
N PHE A 287 7.06 -3.31 15.17
CA PHE A 287 7.50 -2.13 14.42
C PHE A 287 8.96 -1.85 14.70
N VAL A 288 9.78 -1.86 13.65
CA VAL A 288 11.23 -1.65 13.73
C VAL A 288 11.63 -0.54 12.77
N GLU A 289 12.32 0.48 13.29
CA GLU A 289 12.84 1.59 12.48
C GLU A 289 11.75 2.30 11.65
N CYS A 290 10.52 2.36 12.17
CA CYS A 290 9.41 3.01 11.50
C CYS A 290 9.26 4.47 11.94
N VAL A 291 8.62 5.27 11.08
CA VAL A 291 8.29 6.68 11.35
C VAL A 291 6.78 6.85 11.38
N PHE A 292 6.29 7.53 12.42
CA PHE A 292 4.90 7.94 12.57
C PHE A 292 4.85 9.45 12.73
N GLN A 293 4.36 10.13 11.70
CA GLN A 293 4.34 11.57 11.62
C GLN A 293 2.93 12.12 11.32
N ASP A 294 2.52 13.17 12.02
CA ASP A 294 1.31 13.95 11.72
C ASP A 294 0.01 13.13 11.68
N ASN A 295 -0.05 11.98 12.36
CA ASN A 295 -1.23 11.12 12.34
C ASN A 295 -2.22 11.56 13.43
N VAL A 296 -3.51 11.50 13.12
CA VAL A 296 -4.57 12.08 13.96
C VAL A 296 -5.71 11.10 14.20
N ALA A 297 -6.14 10.99 15.46
CA ALA A 297 -7.35 10.30 15.90
C ALA A 297 -7.97 11.00 17.12
N ILE A 298 -9.05 10.46 17.70
CA ILE A 298 -9.50 10.86 19.05
C ILE A 298 -8.58 10.23 20.10
N ASP A 299 -8.26 8.95 19.96
CA ASP A 299 -7.37 8.22 20.87
C ASP A 299 -6.21 7.56 20.09
N GLY A 300 -4.96 7.82 20.50
CA GLY A 300 -3.75 7.28 19.86
C GLY A 300 -3.55 7.78 18.43
N GLY A 301 -3.04 9.01 18.27
CA GLY A 301 -2.78 9.64 16.98
C GLY A 301 -1.89 8.81 16.07
N ALA A 302 -0.78 8.24 16.56
CA ALA A 302 -0.02 7.27 15.78
C ALA A 302 -0.64 5.88 15.92
N MET A 303 -0.85 5.41 17.16
CA MET A 303 -1.21 4.02 17.41
C MET A 303 -2.19 3.84 18.57
N TYR A 304 -3.17 2.99 18.39
CA TYR A 304 -4.09 2.54 19.45
C TYR A 304 -3.98 1.04 19.66
N ASN A 305 -3.81 0.60 20.91
CA ASN A 305 -3.60 -0.81 21.28
C ASN A 305 -4.63 -1.28 22.31
N TRP A 306 -5.52 -2.20 21.93
CA TRP A 306 -6.61 -2.64 22.79
C TRP A 306 -6.80 -4.15 22.87
N ASN A 307 -7.57 -4.55 23.89
CA ASN A 307 -7.95 -5.92 24.21
C ASN A 307 -6.76 -6.89 24.31
N GLY A 308 -5.74 -6.46 25.07
CA GLY A 308 -4.52 -7.23 25.33
C GLY A 308 -3.42 -7.06 24.29
N ALA A 309 -3.61 -6.24 23.25
CA ALA A 309 -2.54 -5.84 22.34
C ALA A 309 -1.36 -5.21 23.10
N ASN A 310 -0.15 -5.63 22.77
CA ASN A 310 1.10 -5.14 23.34
C ASN A 310 2.21 -5.23 22.27
N PRO A 311 2.14 -4.40 21.21
CA PRO A 311 3.13 -4.41 20.13
C PRO A 311 4.56 -4.18 20.63
N SER A 312 5.51 -4.69 19.85
CA SER A 312 6.94 -4.46 20.06
C SER A 312 7.41 -3.31 19.17
N LEU A 313 8.00 -2.29 19.79
CA LEU A 313 8.45 -1.06 19.15
C LEU A 313 9.96 -0.90 19.36
N LEU A 314 10.75 -1.02 18.31
CA LEU A 314 12.20 -0.86 18.36
C LEU A 314 12.68 0.26 17.42
N ASN A 315 13.40 1.24 17.96
CA ASN A 315 14.05 2.31 17.19
C ASN A 315 13.09 3.09 16.27
N ASN A 316 11.84 3.30 16.69
CA ASN A 316 10.86 4.06 15.91
C ASN A 316 10.90 5.55 16.26
N VAL A 317 10.45 6.38 15.33
CA VAL A 317 10.26 7.82 15.54
C VAL A 317 8.77 8.14 15.52
N PHE A 318 8.28 8.77 16.58
CA PHE A 318 6.94 9.32 16.69
C PHE A 318 7.04 10.82 16.75
N CYS A 319 6.27 11.51 15.90
CA CYS A 319 6.37 12.93 15.78
C CYS A 319 5.04 13.59 15.39
N GLN A 320 4.66 14.66 16.09
CA GLN A 320 3.48 15.49 15.77
C GLN A 320 2.17 14.69 15.60
N ASN A 321 2.03 13.53 16.24
CA ASN A 321 0.78 12.79 16.22
C ASN A 321 -0.18 13.34 17.28
N GLY A 322 -1.48 13.37 16.98
CA GLY A 322 -2.49 14.02 17.82
C GLY A 322 -3.67 13.11 18.18
N PRO A 323 -4.20 13.17 19.43
CA PRO A 323 -3.74 14.01 20.54
C PRO A 323 -2.48 13.49 21.26
N ASP A 324 -2.31 12.17 21.33
CA ASP A 324 -1.16 11.48 21.91
C ASP A 324 -0.54 10.56 20.86
N ASP A 325 0.76 10.24 20.93
CA ASP A 325 1.37 9.33 19.97
C ASP A 325 0.75 7.92 20.06
N ILE A 326 0.73 7.34 21.26
CA ILE A 326 0.26 5.96 21.47
C ILE A 326 -0.70 5.91 22.65
N ASP A 327 -1.86 5.29 22.44
CA ASP A 327 -2.74 4.84 23.52
C ASP A 327 -2.76 3.31 23.61
N GLY A 328 -2.76 2.79 24.83
CA GLY A 328 -2.66 1.37 25.15
C GLY A 328 -1.24 0.86 25.41
N ASN A 329 -1.12 -0.45 25.64
CA ASN A 329 0.15 -1.08 26.02
C ASN A 329 1.08 -1.19 24.81
N TRP A 330 2.39 -1.09 25.07
CA TRP A 330 3.45 -1.44 24.12
C TRP A 330 4.72 -1.82 24.90
N ASN A 331 5.67 -2.45 24.22
CA ASN A 331 7.00 -2.77 24.75
C ASN A 331 8.09 -2.44 23.74
N GLY A 332 9.33 -2.29 24.22
CA GLY A 332 10.50 -2.10 23.37
C GLY A 332 11.34 -0.89 23.78
N GLU A 333 12.36 -0.58 22.99
CA GLU A 333 13.42 0.37 23.34
C GLU A 333 13.88 1.19 22.12
N GLY A 334 14.65 2.25 22.37
CA GLY A 334 15.21 3.10 21.32
C GLY A 334 14.21 3.99 20.56
N ASN A 335 12.93 4.03 20.97
CA ASN A 335 11.92 4.87 20.34
C ASN A 335 12.08 6.35 20.74
N GLN A 336 11.83 7.25 19.80
CA GLN A 336 11.84 8.70 19.97
C GLN A 336 10.42 9.25 19.89
N PHE A 337 10.06 10.20 20.77
CA PHE A 337 8.74 10.82 20.84
C PHE A 337 8.92 12.33 20.84
N ASN A 338 8.69 12.94 19.68
CA ASN A 338 9.02 14.34 19.39
C ASN A 338 7.74 15.16 19.21
N GLN A 339 7.72 16.37 19.77
CA GLN A 339 6.60 17.30 19.57
C GLN A 339 6.66 17.99 18.20
N THR A 340 7.83 18.03 17.58
CA THR A 340 8.10 18.65 16.27
C THR A 340 8.93 17.71 15.41
N CYS A 341 8.67 17.71 14.10
CA CYS A 341 9.33 16.79 13.15
C CYS A 341 10.50 17.42 12.44
N ASP A 342 10.75 18.69 12.76
CA ASP A 342 11.99 19.36 12.48
C ASP A 342 13.06 18.63 13.29
N ASN A 343 13.86 17.87 12.57
CA ASN A 343 15.07 17.29 13.12
C ASN A 343 16.01 18.47 13.41
N ASP A 344 15.97 18.99 14.64
CA ASP A 344 17.03 19.88 15.16
C ASP A 344 18.42 19.21 15.02
N ASP A 345 18.48 17.89 14.81
CA ASP A 345 19.70 17.10 14.55
C ASP A 345 20.03 16.87 13.05
N ALA A 346 19.15 17.17 12.08
CA ALA A 346 19.42 16.94 10.65
C ALA A 346 20.07 18.15 9.97
N CYS A 347 20.16 19.28 10.67
CA CYS A 347 20.64 20.53 10.13
C CYS A 347 21.68 21.16 11.06
N PRO A 348 22.85 20.52 11.25
CA PRO A 348 23.89 21.05 12.15
C PRO A 348 24.38 22.45 11.76
N ALA A 349 24.05 22.92 10.56
CA ALA A 349 24.36 24.25 10.05
C ALA A 349 23.21 25.26 10.16
N ASP A 350 22.04 24.86 10.64
CA ASP A 350 20.94 25.77 11.02
C ASP A 350 21.23 26.24 12.45
N LEU A 351 21.94 27.37 12.52
CA LEU A 351 22.48 27.94 13.74
C LEU A 351 21.47 28.85 14.44
N ASP A 352 20.45 29.36 13.73
CA ASP A 352 19.41 30.20 14.33
C ASP A 352 18.06 29.49 14.57
N GLY A 353 17.94 28.24 14.10
CA GLY A 353 16.84 27.32 14.36
C GLY A 353 15.59 27.66 13.56
N ASP A 354 15.73 28.29 12.40
CA ASP A 354 14.61 28.70 11.54
C ASP A 354 14.20 27.66 10.48
N GLY A 355 14.92 26.53 10.40
CA GLY A 355 14.69 25.43 9.48
C GLY A 355 15.31 25.63 8.08
N GLU A 356 16.06 26.70 7.84
CA GLU A 356 16.79 26.95 6.60
C GLU A 356 18.26 27.30 6.83
N VAL A 357 19.19 26.50 6.28
CA VAL A 357 20.61 26.89 6.25
C VAL A 357 20.81 27.97 5.19
N GLY A 358 21.03 29.20 5.62
CA GLY A 358 21.07 30.36 4.75
C GLY A 358 21.95 31.51 5.22
N GLY A 359 21.56 32.72 4.83
CA GLY A 359 22.34 33.93 5.10
C GLY A 359 22.40 34.29 6.58
N ALA A 360 21.41 33.85 7.38
CA ALA A 360 21.35 34.10 8.80
C ALA A 360 22.40 33.25 9.55
N ASP A 361 22.48 31.96 9.26
CA ASP A 361 23.49 31.04 9.82
C ASP A 361 24.90 31.42 9.41
N LEU A 362 25.07 31.80 8.15
CA LEU A 362 26.35 32.31 7.66
C LEU A 362 26.80 33.54 8.47
N THR A 363 25.86 34.38 8.89
CA THR A 363 26.19 35.56 9.70
C THR A 363 26.66 35.16 11.09
N ILE A 364 26.16 34.05 11.65
CA ILE A 364 26.62 33.51 12.94
C ILE A 364 28.07 33.01 12.83
N ILE A 365 28.42 32.27 11.77
CA ILE A 365 29.82 31.86 11.49
C ILE A 365 30.73 33.08 11.34
N LEU A 366 30.33 34.05 10.52
CA LEU A 366 31.16 35.24 10.24
C LEU A 366 31.31 36.15 11.46
N SER A 367 30.31 36.20 12.34
CA SER A 367 30.35 36.99 13.58
C SER A 367 31.27 36.38 14.63
N ASN A 368 31.42 35.05 14.62
CA ASN A 368 32.28 34.30 15.54
C ASN A 368 33.63 33.90 14.91
N TRP A 369 33.96 34.41 13.71
CA TRP A 369 35.16 34.02 12.99
C TRP A 369 36.45 34.25 13.81
N GLY A 370 37.24 33.18 13.99
CA GLY A 370 38.46 33.19 14.77
C GLY A 370 38.24 33.14 16.29
N CYS A 371 37.02 32.82 16.75
CA CYS A 371 36.77 32.45 18.13
C CYS A 371 37.53 31.16 18.47
N VAL A 372 38.20 31.12 19.63
CA VAL A 372 39.00 29.97 20.10
C VAL A 372 38.72 29.73 21.58
N ASP A 373 37.62 29.06 21.87
CA ASP A 373 37.17 28.69 23.22
C ASP A 373 36.17 27.53 23.13
N GLN A 374 36.11 26.68 24.17
CA GLN A 374 35.08 25.65 24.27
C GLN A 374 33.70 26.30 24.36
N GLY A 375 32.89 26.12 23.32
CA GLY A 375 31.54 26.68 23.21
C GLY A 375 31.40 27.94 22.36
N CYS A 376 32.35 28.22 21.46
CA CYS A 376 32.15 29.21 20.40
C CYS A 376 30.92 28.85 19.56
N GLU A 377 29.96 29.75 19.50
CA GLU A 377 28.78 29.61 18.64
C GLU A 377 29.24 29.61 17.17
N GLY A 378 28.96 28.52 16.44
CA GLY A 378 29.44 28.32 15.07
C GLY A 378 30.68 27.44 14.91
N ASP A 379 31.21 26.83 15.98
CA ASP A 379 32.16 25.71 15.85
C ASP A 379 31.38 24.42 15.50
N LEU A 380 31.27 24.17 14.20
CA LEU A 380 30.51 23.06 13.63
C LEU A 380 31.37 21.80 13.47
N THR A 381 32.69 21.94 13.51
CA THR A 381 33.63 20.83 13.39
C THR A 381 34.09 20.27 14.73
N GLY A 382 33.85 21.00 15.82
CA GLY A 382 34.19 20.62 17.19
C GLY A 382 35.69 20.66 17.48
N ASP A 383 36.44 21.52 16.78
CA ASP A 383 37.89 21.66 16.92
C ASP A 383 38.31 22.86 17.79
N ASP A 384 37.34 23.47 18.48
CA ASP A 384 37.46 24.66 19.33
C ASP A 384 37.91 25.92 18.56
N LEU A 385 37.74 25.98 17.24
CA LEU A 385 38.07 27.13 16.38
C LEU A 385 37.00 27.36 15.31
N VAL A 386 36.42 28.56 15.25
CA VAL A 386 35.51 28.93 14.15
C VAL A 386 36.31 29.46 12.97
N ASP A 387 36.44 28.69 11.89
CA ASP A 387 37.17 29.08 10.68
C ASP A 387 36.53 28.65 9.35
N GLY A 388 37.36 28.55 8.30
CA GLY A 388 36.90 28.12 6.97
C GLY A 388 36.35 26.71 6.92
N ALA A 389 36.70 25.85 7.87
CA ALA A 389 36.16 24.50 7.99
C ALA A 389 34.67 24.54 8.37
N ASP A 390 34.29 25.31 9.39
CA ASP A 390 32.89 25.47 9.83
C ASP A 390 32.04 26.17 8.76
N LEU A 391 32.61 27.18 8.11
CA LEU A 391 31.98 27.81 6.95
C LEU A 391 31.67 26.80 5.85
N THR A 392 32.56 25.83 5.63
CA THR A 392 32.33 24.79 4.62
C THR A 392 31.17 23.89 5.01
N VAL A 393 30.93 23.66 6.31
CA VAL A 393 29.75 22.94 6.80
C VAL A 393 28.47 23.70 6.46
N VAL A 394 28.40 25.01 6.70
CA VAL A 394 27.24 25.83 6.33
C VAL A 394 27.00 25.84 4.82
N LEU A 395 28.05 26.09 4.03
CA LEU A 395 27.93 26.16 2.57
C LEU A 395 27.56 24.80 1.93
N SER A 396 27.96 23.69 2.55
CA SER A 396 27.65 22.34 2.05
C SER A 396 26.21 21.91 2.35
N ASN A 397 25.56 22.56 3.32
CA ASN A 397 24.19 22.27 3.73
C ASN A 397 23.19 23.38 3.34
N TRP A 398 23.59 24.33 2.49
CA TRP A 398 22.78 25.50 2.11
C TRP A 398 21.41 25.12 1.52
N GLY A 399 20.33 25.60 2.13
CA GLY A 399 18.94 25.31 1.77
C GLY A 399 18.09 24.85 2.96
N GLY A 400 16.81 24.56 2.71
CA GLY A 400 15.89 24.06 3.75
C GLY A 400 16.29 22.70 4.30
N CYS A 401 16.18 22.54 5.61
CA CYS A 401 16.37 21.28 6.32
C CYS A 401 15.25 20.31 5.91
N ARG A 402 15.60 19.14 5.34
CA ARG A 402 14.65 18.16 4.77
C ARG A 402 14.57 16.88 5.57
#